data_AF-A0A536H941-F1
#
_entry.id   AF-A0A536H941-F1
#
_cell.length_a   1.000
_cell.length_b   1.000
_cell.length_c   1.000
_cell.angle_alpha   90.00
_cell.angle_beta   90.00
_cell.angle_gamma   90.00
#
_symmetry.space_group_name_H-M   'P 1'
#
loop_
_entity.id
_entity.type
_entity.pdbx_description
1 polymer ?
#
loop_
_entity_poly.entity_id
_entity_poly.type
_entity_poly.pdbx_seq_one_letter_code
_entity_poly.pdbx_strand_id
1 'polypeptide(L)'
;MERVCARGGRVVIIWPNHAEWLVERGYIYQSFPGRMILEFDSPEEAIELAQIFYPDALQEIRRRGNRLVPYEVVGANPPRDLAWKPVAE
;
A
#
# COMPACT_ATOMS: atom_id res chain seq x y z
N MET A 1 7.62 19.24 3.47
CA MET A 1 7.21 18.03 4.20
C MET A 1 8.16 17.76 5.37
N GLU A 2 9.47 17.78 5.16
CA GLU A 2 10.49 17.60 6.22
C GLU A 2 10.30 18.50 7.45
N ARG A 3 9.89 19.77 7.27
CA ARG A 3 9.61 20.73 8.36
C ARG A 3 8.48 20.31 9.32
N VAL A 4 7.60 19.38 8.92
CA VAL A 4 6.45 18.92 9.72
C VAL A 4 6.77 17.62 10.46
N CYS A 5 7.86 16.95 10.09
CA CYS A 5 8.30 15.74 10.75
C CYS A 5 9.07 16.07 12.03
N ALA A 6 8.96 15.18 13.02
CA ALA A 6 9.82 15.24 14.20
C ALA A 6 11.31 15.17 13.80
N ARG A 7 12.16 15.87 14.56
CA ARG A 7 13.62 15.80 14.42
C ARG A 7 14.10 14.36 14.62
N GLY A 8 15.03 13.90 13.78
CA GLY A 8 15.45 12.49 13.73
C GLY A 8 14.40 11.52 13.15
N GLY A 9 13.23 12.02 12.72
CA GLY A 9 12.20 11.24 12.05
C GLY A 9 12.54 10.91 10.59
N ARG A 10 11.57 10.34 9.88
CA ARG A 10 11.68 10.03 8.44
C ARG A 10 10.47 10.55 7.68
N VAL A 11 10.72 11.06 6.49
CA VAL A 11 9.67 11.22 5.47
C VAL A 11 9.64 9.92 4.66
N VAL A 12 8.47 9.31 4.52
CA VAL A 12 8.27 8.11 3.71
C VAL A 12 7.18 8.40 2.68
N ILE A 13 7.47 8.08 1.42
CA ILE A 13 6.53 8.15 0.31
C ILE A 13 6.26 6.72 -0.12
N ILE A 14 5.01 6.28 0.00
CA ILE A 14 4.55 4.95 -0.43
C ILE A 14 4.12 5.05 -1.89
N TRP A 15 4.50 4.05 -2.70
CA TRP A 15 4.17 3.96 -4.13
C TRP A 15 4.62 5.19 -4.95
N PRO A 16 5.93 5.53 -4.94
CA PRO A 16 6.43 6.71 -5.63
C PRO A 16 6.32 6.60 -7.16
N ASN A 17 5.68 7.57 -7.80
CA ASN A 17 5.57 7.62 -9.27
C ASN A 17 6.89 7.99 -9.98
N HIS A 18 7.80 8.72 -9.32
CA HIS A 18 9.06 9.22 -9.90
C HIS A 18 10.24 8.93 -8.96
N ALA A 19 10.60 7.64 -8.83
CA ALA A 19 11.64 7.19 -7.90
C ALA A 19 13.00 7.87 -8.16
N GLU A 20 13.40 8.05 -9.42
CA GLU A 20 14.67 8.69 -9.78
C GLU A 20 14.74 10.14 -9.29
N TRP A 21 13.68 10.92 -9.50
CA TRP A 21 13.58 12.30 -9.02
C TRP A 21 13.71 12.40 -7.50
N LEU A 22 13.22 11.40 -6.77
CA LEU A 22 13.34 11.31 -5.31
C LEU A 22 14.77 10.96 -4.89
N VAL A 23 15.41 10.01 -5.58
CA VAL A 23 16.80 9.61 -5.33
C VAL A 23 17.75 10.81 -5.48
N GLU A 24 17.58 11.61 -6.53
CA GLU A 24 18.33 12.87 -6.73
C GLU A 24 18.20 13.87 -5.57
N ARG A 25 17.12 13.77 -4.78
CA ARG A 25 16.82 14.66 -3.64
C ARG A 25 17.19 14.05 -2.29
N GLY A 26 17.95 12.97 -2.32
CA GLY A 26 18.48 12.28 -1.15
C GLY A 26 17.52 11.29 -0.52
N TYR A 27 16.47 10.87 -1.23
CA TYR A 27 15.67 9.73 -0.79
C TYR A 27 16.35 8.41 -1.16
N ILE A 28 16.14 7.40 -0.33
CA ILE A 28 16.51 6.01 -0.59
C ILE A 28 15.26 5.30 -1.10
N TYR A 29 15.31 4.82 -2.34
CA TYR A 29 14.26 3.98 -2.91
C TYR A 29 14.44 2.52 -2.48
N GLN A 30 13.34 1.86 -2.13
CA GLN A 30 13.31 0.46 -1.75
C GLN A 30 12.08 -0.21 -2.34
N SER A 31 12.28 -1.36 -2.99
CA SER A 31 11.23 -2.24 -3.47
C SER A 31 11.29 -3.59 -2.77
N PHE A 32 10.12 -4.19 -2.55
CA PHE A 32 9.96 -5.44 -1.82
C PHE A 32 9.36 -6.52 -2.75
N PRO A 33 9.82 -7.79 -2.68
CA PRO A 33 9.30 -8.89 -3.53
C PRO A 33 8.05 -9.61 -2.99
N GLY A 34 7.04 -9.85 -3.82
CA GLY A 34 5.84 -10.65 -3.49
C GLY A 34 4.51 -9.96 -3.80
N ARG A 35 3.40 -10.47 -3.22
CA ARG A 35 2.04 -9.90 -3.40
C ARG A 35 1.62 -9.05 -2.21
N MET A 36 0.69 -8.12 -2.42
CA MET A 36 -0.03 -7.45 -1.33
C MET A 36 -1.38 -8.09 -1.08
N ILE A 37 -1.80 -8.07 0.18
CA ILE A 37 -3.02 -8.71 0.66
C ILE A 37 -3.75 -7.69 1.54
N LEU A 38 -5.04 -7.54 1.29
CA LEU A 38 -5.99 -6.97 2.24
C LEU A 38 -6.39 -8.07 3.22
N GLU A 39 -6.11 -7.84 4.49
CA GLU A 39 -6.48 -8.73 5.57
C GLU A 39 -7.71 -8.15 6.29
N PHE A 40 -8.77 -8.95 6.32
CA PHE A 40 -10.01 -8.68 7.05
C PHE A 40 -10.07 -9.59 8.29
N ASP A 41 -10.92 -9.23 9.25
CA ASP A 41 -11.12 -10.03 10.46
C ASP A 41 -11.81 -11.36 10.14
N SER A 42 -12.73 -11.35 9.16
CA SER A 42 -13.41 -12.56 8.68
C SER A 42 -13.77 -12.51 7.19
N PRO A 43 -14.08 -13.66 6.55
CA PRO A 43 -14.62 -13.68 5.19
C PRO A 43 -15.93 -12.89 5.05
N GLU A 44 -16.78 -12.90 6.09
CA GLU A 44 -18.04 -12.17 6.11
C GLU A 44 -17.80 -10.66 6.09
N GLU A 45 -16.88 -10.16 6.92
CA GLU A 45 -16.49 -8.75 6.92
C GLU A 45 -15.89 -8.34 5.58
N ALA A 46 -15.04 -9.19 4.98
CA ALA A 46 -14.49 -8.92 3.65
C ALA A 46 -15.59 -8.70 2.61
N ILE A 47 -16.69 -9.45 2.68
CA ILE A 47 -17.84 -9.32 1.79
C ILE A 47 -18.67 -8.07 2.11
N GLU A 48 -18.84 -7.72 3.39
CA GLU A 48 -19.55 -6.51 3.82
C GLU A 48 -18.83 -5.25 3.37
N LEU A 49 -17.52 -5.15 3.63
CA LEU A 49 -16.72 -3.99 3.26
C LEU A 49 -16.52 -3.90 1.74
N ALA A 50 -16.38 -5.02 1.03
CA ALA A 50 -16.26 -5.02 -0.42
C ALA A 50 -17.51 -4.47 -1.11
N GLN A 51 -18.72 -4.64 -0.55
CA GLN A 51 -19.93 -4.02 -1.11
C GLN A 51 -19.86 -2.50 -1.15
N ILE A 52 -19.13 -1.88 -0.22
CA ILE A 52 -19.02 -0.43 -0.08
C ILE A 52 -17.85 0.09 -0.90
N PHE A 53 -16.67 -0.51 -0.72
CA PHE A 53 -15.41 0.04 -1.23
C PHE A 53 -14.93 -0.61 -2.53
N TYR A 54 -15.34 -1.85 -2.81
CA TYR A 54 -14.84 -2.65 -3.94
C TYR A 54 -15.98 -3.40 -4.66
N PRO A 55 -17.03 -2.71 -5.13
CA PRO A 55 -18.23 -3.36 -5.67
C PRO A 55 -17.92 -4.27 -6.87
N ASP A 56 -16.94 -3.90 -7.69
CA ASP A 56 -16.52 -4.68 -8.86
C ASP A 56 -15.80 -5.99 -8.48
N ALA A 57 -15.20 -6.05 -7.29
CA ALA A 57 -14.48 -7.21 -6.77
C ALA A 57 -15.36 -8.15 -5.94
N LEU A 58 -16.56 -7.72 -5.58
CA LEU A 58 -17.44 -8.40 -4.62
C LEU A 58 -17.69 -9.86 -4.97
N GLN A 59 -17.98 -10.16 -6.24
CA GLN A 59 -18.28 -11.52 -6.66
C GLN A 59 -17.08 -12.45 -6.53
N GLU A 60 -15.89 -11.96 -6.84
CA GLU A 60 -14.66 -12.73 -6.70
C GLU A 60 -14.29 -12.94 -5.22
N ILE A 61 -14.49 -11.93 -4.37
CA ILE A 61 -14.27 -12.03 -2.92
C ILE A 61 -15.23 -13.07 -2.32
N ARG A 62 -16.53 -13.00 -2.68
CA ARG A 62 -17.53 -14.00 -2.27
C ARG A 62 -17.16 -15.41 -2.72
N ARG A 63 -16.75 -15.56 -3.99
CA ARG A 63 -16.34 -16.85 -4.56
C ARG A 63 -15.14 -17.45 -3.82
N ARG A 64 -14.19 -16.62 -3.37
CA ARG A 64 -13.01 -17.07 -2.64
C ARG A 64 -13.32 -17.47 -1.20
N GLY A 65 -14.26 -16.80 -0.54
CA GLY A 65 -14.65 -17.08 0.83
C GLY A 65 -13.48 -17.02 1.82
N ASN A 66 -12.51 -16.12 1.58
CA ASN A 66 -11.31 -16.00 2.39
C ASN A 66 -11.13 -14.56 2.87
N ARG A 67 -10.75 -14.40 4.15
CA ARG A 67 -10.44 -13.10 4.78
C ARG A 67 -9.16 -12.45 4.25
N LEU A 68 -8.31 -13.19 3.54
CA LEU A 68 -7.10 -12.70 2.89
C LEU A 68 -7.39 -12.48 1.40
N VAL A 69 -7.59 -11.22 1.00
CA VAL A 69 -7.92 -10.83 -0.37
C VAL A 69 -6.69 -10.23 -1.04
N PRO A 70 -6.11 -10.85 -2.08
CA PRO A 70 -5.02 -10.24 -2.82
C PRO A 70 -5.44 -8.91 -3.43
N TYR A 71 -4.56 -7.90 -3.41
CA TYR A 71 -4.86 -6.57 -3.98
C TYR A 71 -5.27 -6.64 -5.47
N GLU A 72 -4.72 -7.60 -6.21
CA GLU A 72 -5.09 -7.92 -7.60
C GLU A 72 -6.60 -8.14 -7.80
N VAL A 73 -7.30 -8.63 -6.76
CA VAL A 73 -8.75 -8.88 -6.80
C VAL A 73 -9.55 -7.58 -6.78
N VAL A 74 -9.05 -6.54 -6.11
CA VAL A 74 -9.76 -5.26 -5.92
C VAL A 74 -9.35 -4.16 -6.91
N GLY A 75 -8.49 -4.48 -7.87
CA GLY A 75 -8.21 -3.60 -9.01
C GLY A 75 -6.83 -3.81 -9.62
N ALA A 76 -5.77 -3.59 -8.85
CA ALA A 76 -4.38 -3.75 -9.27
C ALA A 76 -3.54 -4.23 -8.09
N ASN A 77 -2.34 -4.77 -8.35
CA ASN A 77 -1.32 -4.97 -7.33
C ASN A 77 -0.40 -3.75 -7.33
N PRO A 78 -0.58 -2.76 -6.42
CA PRO A 78 0.30 -1.60 -6.40
C PRO A 78 1.76 -2.04 -6.28
N PRO A 79 2.69 -1.25 -6.83
CA PRO A 79 4.11 -1.45 -6.60
C PRO A 79 4.38 -1.59 -5.10
N ARG A 80 5.20 -2.56 -4.70
CA ARG A 80 5.52 -2.74 -3.28
C ARG A 80 6.80 -2.01 -2.98
N ASP A 81 6.74 -0.71 -3.08
CA ASP A 81 7.89 0.15 -2.96
C ASP A 81 7.60 1.41 -2.17
N LEU A 82 8.69 1.99 -1.69
CA LEU A 82 8.69 3.24 -0.97
C LEU A 82 10.00 3.98 -1.25
N ALA A 83 9.95 5.29 -1.03
CA ALA A 83 11.12 6.13 -0.95
C ALA A 83 11.15 6.80 0.41
N TRP A 84 12.29 6.80 1.10
CA TRP A 84 12.40 7.42 2.42
C TRP A 84 13.63 8.31 2.55
N LYS A 85 13.54 9.33 3.39
CA LYS A 85 14.65 10.24 3.70
C LYS A 85 14.64 10.59 5.20
N PRO A 86 15.79 10.55 5.89
CA PRO A 86 15.88 11.00 7.26
C PRO A 86 15.70 12.52 7.35
N VAL A 87 15.06 12.97 8.42
CA VAL A 87 14.95 14.40 8.74
C VAL A 87 16.09 14.76 9.67
N ALA A 88 16.77 15.86 9.37
CA ALA A 88 17.93 16.32 10.13
C ALA A 88 17.60 16.47 11.64
N GLU A 89 18.64 16.32 12.46
CA GLU A 89 18.55 16.45 13.91
C GLU A 89 18.20 17.87 14.40
#